data_AF-A0AAN8DEU8-F1
#
_entry.id   AF-A0AAN8DEU8-F1
#
_cell.length_a   1.000
_cell.length_b   1.000
_cell.length_c   1.000
_cell.angle_alpha   90.00
_cell.angle_beta   90.00
_cell.angle_gamma   90.00
#
_symmetry.space_group_name_H-M   'P 1'
#
loop_
_entity.id
_entity.type
_entity.pdbx_description
1 polymer ?
#
loop_
_entity_poly.entity_id
_entity_poly.type
_entity_poly.pdbx_seq_one_letter_code
_entity_poly.pdbx_strand_id
1 'polypeptide(L)'
;MTFSLKVKPLSLFDSKGKNAFFRDLTTIQLMPSGDMDPGLVSIRQEFLLRVLTAWVQAINDPSIPASGNTSPSPPSNGPKADWWPSLCLELGSLLQVNPDILRRHLVCELYSQGLDPRAEEVMLEVEDKDVLGSQLLVLTGQRLSYCLLHSQSQTQPAMELLARLPPTLCTWIKAMDPSELRCPLVPLSQTSRLVGRLVEILPENHAQYILALHLLEAVEALSAEG
;
A
#
# COMPACT_ATOMS: atom_id res chain seq x y z
N MET A 1 5.12 -6.59 22.22
CA MET A 1 5.29 -5.35 21.43
C MET A 1 3.96 -5.00 20.78
N THR A 2 3.58 -3.73 20.75
CA THR A 2 2.34 -3.21 20.16
C THR A 2 2.70 -2.15 19.12
N PHE A 3 1.84 -1.88 18.13
CA PHE A 3 2.07 -0.74 17.23
C PHE A 3 2.05 0.57 18.03
N SER A 4 2.96 1.50 17.74
CA SER A 4 3.02 2.84 18.38
C SER A 4 1.98 3.80 17.79
N LEU A 5 0.73 3.35 17.67
CA LEU A 5 -0.38 4.12 17.10
C LEU A 5 -1.05 4.96 18.19
N LYS A 6 -1.01 6.28 18.04
CA LYS A 6 -1.81 7.19 18.88
C LYS A 6 -3.24 7.22 18.34
N VAL A 7 -4.18 6.64 19.09
CA VAL A 7 -5.62 6.71 18.80
C VAL A 7 -6.38 6.90 20.09
N LYS A 8 -7.47 7.67 20.06
CA LYS A 8 -8.48 7.67 21.12
C LYS A 8 -9.53 6.62 20.71
N PRO A 9 -9.60 5.43 21.32
CA PRO A 9 -10.45 4.35 20.81
C PRO A 9 -11.91 4.78 20.60
N LEU A 10 -12.44 5.57 21.54
CA LEU A 10 -13.79 6.10 21.46
C LEU A 10 -14.01 7.07 20.29
N SER A 11 -12.98 7.70 19.71
CA SER A 11 -13.14 8.60 18.56
C SER A 11 -13.57 7.89 17.28
N LEU A 12 -13.46 6.55 17.24
CA LEU A 12 -13.96 5.73 16.13
C LEU A 12 -15.48 5.51 16.20
N PHE A 13 -16.15 6.01 17.24
CA PHE A 13 -17.58 5.83 17.44
C PHE A 13 -18.30 7.18 17.42
N ASP A 14 -19.54 7.15 16.97
CA ASP A 14 -20.44 8.29 17.05
C ASP A 14 -20.88 8.51 18.51
N SER A 15 -21.66 9.56 18.76
CA SER A 15 -22.12 9.86 20.11
C SER A 15 -22.96 8.74 20.72
N LYS A 16 -23.78 8.03 19.93
CA LYS A 16 -24.58 6.90 20.43
C LYS A 16 -23.70 5.70 20.78
N GLY A 17 -22.78 5.31 19.88
CA GLY A 17 -21.82 4.24 20.13
C GLY A 17 -20.94 4.51 21.34
N LYS A 18 -20.42 5.74 21.48
CA LYS A 18 -19.65 6.16 22.68
C LYS A 18 -20.45 5.97 23.96
N ASN A 19 -21.72 6.38 23.98
CA ASN A 19 -22.56 6.26 25.15
C ASN A 19 -22.89 4.79 25.47
N ALA A 20 -23.05 3.93 24.46
CA ALA A 20 -23.36 2.52 24.65
C ALA A 20 -22.28 1.77 25.44
N PHE A 21 -20.99 2.12 25.30
CA PHE A 21 -19.89 1.52 26.07
C PHE A 21 -20.02 1.72 27.60
N PHE A 22 -20.79 2.71 28.04
CA PHE A 22 -20.94 3.07 29.45
C PHE A 22 -22.33 2.73 30.01
N ARG A 23 -23.11 1.95 29.26
CA ARG A 23 -24.43 1.48 29.68
C ARG A 23 -24.37 -0.01 30.01
N ASP A 24 -25.27 -0.46 30.87
CA ASP A 24 -25.40 -1.88 31.17
C ASP A 24 -25.87 -2.64 29.93
N LEU A 25 -25.29 -3.81 29.67
CA LEU A 25 -25.63 -4.70 28.56
C LEU A 25 -27.11 -5.11 28.58
N THR A 26 -27.76 -5.09 29.75
CA THR A 26 -29.20 -5.39 29.88
C THR A 26 -30.09 -4.26 29.38
N THR A 27 -29.55 -3.07 29.13
CA THR A 27 -30.32 -1.91 28.68
C THR A 27 -30.45 -1.87 27.16
N ILE A 28 -31.67 -1.65 26.67
CA ILE A 28 -31.93 -1.47 25.24
C ILE A 28 -31.24 -0.18 24.78
N GLN A 29 -30.24 -0.31 23.92
CA GLN A 29 -29.53 0.83 23.31
C GLN A 29 -30.12 1.13 21.94
N LEU A 30 -30.37 2.42 21.68
CA LEU A 30 -30.72 2.86 20.34
C LEU A 30 -29.44 2.92 19.50
N MET A 31 -29.20 1.87 18.71
CA MET A 31 -28.03 1.81 17.83
C MET A 31 -28.12 2.88 16.73
N PRO A 32 -26.98 3.37 16.21
CA PRO A 32 -26.95 4.20 15.02
C PRO A 32 -27.65 3.44 13.89
N SER A 33 -28.72 4.03 13.35
CA SER A 33 -29.43 3.55 12.16
C SER A 33 -29.45 4.69 11.17
N GLY A 34 -28.96 4.44 9.96
CA GLY A 34 -28.79 5.44 8.90
C GLY A 34 -27.34 5.64 8.46
N ASP A 35 -27.16 6.53 7.49
CA ASP A 35 -25.86 6.89 6.94
C ASP A 35 -24.97 7.49 8.03
N MET A 36 -23.77 6.92 8.16
CA MET A 36 -22.77 7.40 9.11
C MET A 36 -22.22 8.75 8.66
N ASP A 37 -21.90 9.62 9.63
CA ASP A 37 -21.19 10.88 9.35
C ASP A 37 -19.92 10.62 8.51
N PRO A 38 -19.78 11.22 7.31
CA PRO A 38 -18.63 11.00 6.44
C PRO A 38 -17.29 11.35 7.09
N GLY A 39 -17.27 12.36 7.97
CA GLY A 39 -16.08 12.72 8.74
C GLY A 39 -15.64 11.60 9.68
N LEU A 40 -16.58 10.96 10.37
CA LEU A 40 -16.32 9.80 11.21
C LEU A 40 -15.84 8.58 10.40
N VAL A 41 -16.43 8.31 9.23
CA VAL A 41 -15.96 7.25 8.32
C VAL A 41 -14.52 7.53 7.87
N SER A 42 -14.18 8.78 7.55
CA SER A 42 -12.82 9.18 7.20
C SER A 42 -11.81 8.92 8.34
N ILE A 43 -12.18 9.21 9.60
CA ILE A 43 -11.33 8.92 10.77
C ILE A 43 -11.10 7.42 10.94
N ARG A 44 -12.14 6.61 10.74
CA ARG A 44 -12.06 5.14 10.80
C ARG A 44 -11.18 4.58 9.71
N GLN A 45 -11.34 5.09 8.48
CA GLN A 45 -10.50 4.72 7.35
C GLN A 45 -9.04 5.04 7.66
N GLU A 46 -8.72 6.27 8.05
CA GLU A 46 -7.35 6.68 8.37
C GLU A 46 -6.73 5.80 9.48
N PHE A 47 -7.50 5.45 10.50
CA PHE A 47 -7.05 4.53 11.55
C PHE A 47 -6.67 3.15 10.98
N LEU A 48 -7.55 2.53 10.16
CA LEU A 48 -7.29 1.22 9.59
C LEU A 48 -6.12 1.23 8.60
N LEU A 49 -6.00 2.29 7.78
CA LEU A 49 -4.85 2.48 6.90
C LEU A 49 -3.54 2.55 7.71
N ARG A 50 -3.53 3.30 8.82
CA ARG A 50 -2.37 3.38 9.73
C ARG A 50 -2.02 2.04 10.38
N VAL A 51 -3.00 1.19 10.69
CA VAL A 51 -2.74 -0.17 11.20
C VAL A 51 -2.07 -1.03 10.14
N LEU A 52 -2.58 -1.01 8.90
CA LEU A 52 -1.98 -1.76 7.77
C LEU A 52 -0.56 -1.29 7.47
N THR A 53 -0.34 0.02 7.41
CA THR A 53 0.99 0.64 7.30
C THR A 53 1.93 0.13 8.40
N ALA A 54 1.52 0.18 9.66
CA ALA A 54 2.34 -0.26 10.79
C ALA A 54 2.63 -1.77 10.75
N TRP A 55 1.67 -2.58 10.30
CA TRP A 55 1.86 -4.02 10.11
C TRP A 55 2.88 -4.33 9.02
N VAL A 56 2.78 -3.69 7.84
CA VAL A 56 3.75 -3.88 6.74
C VAL A 56 5.17 -3.52 7.19
N GLN A 57 5.32 -2.45 7.97
CA GLN A 57 6.61 -2.08 8.57
C GLN A 57 7.09 -3.16 9.54
N ALA A 58 6.21 -3.65 10.41
CA ALA A 58 6.58 -4.63 11.43
C ALA A 58 7.03 -5.96 10.83
N ILE A 59 6.38 -6.47 9.77
CA ILE A 59 6.73 -7.77 9.17
C ILE A 59 8.14 -7.76 8.54
N ASN A 60 8.61 -6.62 8.05
CA ASN A 60 9.93 -6.48 7.45
C ASN A 60 11.02 -6.04 8.45
N ASP A 61 10.66 -5.68 9.68
CA ASP A 61 11.61 -5.21 10.70
C ASP A 61 12.41 -6.39 11.29
N PRO A 62 13.74 -6.46 11.08
CA PRO A 62 14.58 -7.54 11.61
C PRO A 62 14.75 -7.48 13.14
N SER A 63 14.48 -6.33 13.77
CA SER A 63 14.59 -6.15 15.23
C SER A 63 13.43 -6.81 16.00
N ILE A 64 12.30 -7.05 15.32
CA ILE A 64 11.16 -7.74 15.90
C ILE A 64 11.38 -9.25 15.67
N PRO A 65 11.54 -10.08 16.71
CA PRO A 65 11.80 -11.51 16.53
C PRO A 65 10.64 -12.14 15.75
N ALA A 66 10.98 -12.90 14.70
CA ALA A 66 10.02 -13.78 14.05
C ALA A 66 9.54 -14.79 15.10
N SER A 67 8.23 -15.01 15.18
CA SER A 67 7.70 -16.10 15.99
C SER A 67 8.28 -17.41 15.43
N GLY A 68 9.25 -18.00 16.14
CA GLY A 68 10.03 -19.12 15.65
C GLY A 68 9.15 -20.34 15.35
N ASN A 69 9.33 -20.92 14.16
CA ASN A 69 8.62 -22.09 13.66
C ASN A 69 8.99 -23.42 14.36
N THR A 70 9.38 -23.41 15.64
CA THR A 70 9.86 -24.61 16.33
C THR A 70 9.18 -24.79 17.69
N SER A 71 7.86 -24.83 17.71
CA SER A 71 7.02 -25.47 18.76
C SER A 71 5.54 -25.20 18.47
N PRO A 72 4.61 -26.06 18.92
CA PRO A 72 3.18 -25.79 18.85
C PRO A 72 2.81 -24.70 19.85
N SER A 73 3.18 -23.46 19.53
CA SER A 73 2.84 -22.27 20.29
C SER A 73 1.57 -21.64 19.70
N PRO A 74 0.76 -20.95 20.53
CA PRO A 74 -0.47 -20.29 20.06
C PRO A 74 -0.17 -19.29 18.93
N PRO A 75 -1.17 -18.95 18.10
CA PRO A 75 -0.98 -17.98 17.02
C PRO A 75 -0.29 -16.72 17.56
N SER A 76 0.71 -16.24 16.81
CA SER A 76 1.42 -15.01 17.17
C SER A 76 0.41 -13.88 17.30
N ASN A 77 0.25 -13.34 18.51
CA ASN A 77 -0.58 -12.16 18.77
C ASN A 77 0.26 -10.86 18.66
N GLY A 78 1.40 -10.94 17.98
CA GLY A 78 2.35 -9.85 17.86
C GLY A 78 2.08 -8.91 16.67
N PRO A 79 2.88 -7.85 16.52
CA PRO A 79 2.84 -6.93 15.38
C PRO A 79 3.08 -7.60 14.02
N LYS A 80 3.73 -8.77 14.01
CA LYS A 80 4.02 -9.58 12.82
C LYS A 80 2.93 -10.60 12.46
N ALA A 81 1.81 -10.63 13.18
CA ALA A 81 0.78 -11.63 12.95
C ALA A 81 0.13 -11.48 11.56
N ASP A 82 0.03 -12.56 10.80
CA ASP A 82 -0.50 -12.49 9.43
C ASP A 82 -2.02 -12.26 9.35
N TRP A 83 -2.74 -12.33 10.47
CA TRP A 83 -4.19 -12.07 10.51
C TRP A 83 -4.56 -10.58 10.53
N TRP A 84 -3.61 -9.67 10.75
CA TRP A 84 -3.87 -8.22 10.84
C TRP A 84 -4.60 -7.64 9.61
N PRO A 85 -4.22 -7.97 8.36
CA PRO A 85 -4.97 -7.56 7.17
C PRO A 85 -6.44 -8.00 7.19
N SER A 86 -6.70 -9.28 7.48
CA SER A 86 -8.06 -9.82 7.55
C SER A 86 -8.90 -9.14 8.63
N LEU A 87 -8.32 -8.87 9.81
CA LEU A 87 -9.00 -8.12 10.86
C LEU A 87 -9.33 -6.70 10.41
N CYS A 88 -8.43 -6.01 9.71
CA CYS A 88 -8.70 -4.65 9.22
C CYS A 88 -9.86 -4.64 8.20
N LEU A 89 -9.99 -5.65 7.36
CA LEU A 89 -11.10 -5.78 6.41
C LEU A 89 -12.44 -6.06 7.11
N GLU A 90 -12.44 -6.95 8.11
CA GLU A 90 -13.62 -7.24 8.92
C GLU A 90 -14.06 -5.99 9.69
N LEU A 91 -13.13 -5.34 10.39
CA LEU A 91 -13.39 -4.08 11.09
C LEU A 91 -13.81 -2.96 10.13
N GLY A 92 -13.22 -2.89 8.94
CA GLY A 92 -13.62 -1.94 7.90
C GLY A 92 -15.10 -2.07 7.57
N SER A 93 -15.55 -3.30 7.32
CA SER A 93 -16.96 -3.59 7.04
C SER A 93 -17.88 -3.18 8.21
N LEU A 94 -17.51 -3.52 9.45
CA LEU A 94 -18.27 -3.15 10.65
C LEU A 94 -18.30 -1.63 10.91
N LEU A 95 -17.22 -0.94 10.54
CA LEU A 95 -17.04 0.51 10.68
C LEU A 95 -17.55 1.30 9.47
N GLN A 96 -18.13 0.61 8.47
CA GLN A 96 -18.63 1.18 7.21
C GLN A 96 -17.54 1.88 6.37
N VAL A 97 -16.29 1.42 6.49
CA VAL A 97 -15.19 1.81 5.61
C VAL A 97 -15.20 0.85 4.41
N ASN A 98 -15.10 1.39 3.19
CA ASN A 98 -15.01 0.58 1.98
C ASN A 98 -13.78 -0.37 2.07
N PRO A 99 -13.98 -1.70 2.05
CA PRO A 99 -12.88 -2.67 2.13
C PRO A 99 -11.88 -2.55 0.98
N ASP A 100 -12.33 -2.15 -0.22
CA ASP A 100 -11.46 -2.02 -1.39
C ASP A 100 -10.37 -0.95 -1.19
N ILE A 101 -10.69 0.16 -0.50
CA ILE A 101 -9.70 1.19 -0.15
C ILE A 101 -8.57 0.60 0.71
N LEU A 102 -8.92 -0.30 1.63
CA LEU A 102 -7.95 -0.97 2.51
C LEU A 102 -7.08 -1.95 1.72
N ARG A 103 -7.67 -2.71 0.78
CA ARG A 103 -6.92 -3.64 -0.10
C ARG A 103 -5.93 -2.87 -0.97
N ARG A 104 -6.37 -1.80 -1.65
CA ARG A 104 -5.50 -0.98 -2.50
C ARG A 104 -4.36 -0.35 -1.72
N HIS A 105 -4.65 0.16 -0.53
CA HIS A 105 -3.60 0.66 0.38
C HIS A 105 -2.61 -0.42 0.73
N LEU A 106 -3.07 -1.61 1.13
CA LEU A 106 -2.20 -2.73 1.48
C LEU A 106 -1.28 -3.14 0.33
N VAL A 107 -1.80 -3.20 -0.90
CA VAL A 107 -1.00 -3.47 -2.10
C VAL A 107 0.11 -2.44 -2.27
N CYS A 108 -0.24 -1.15 -2.22
CA CYS A 108 0.73 -0.05 -2.36
C CYS A 108 1.79 -0.09 -1.25
N GLU A 109 1.38 -0.43 -0.02
CA GLU A 109 2.28 -0.52 1.12
C GLU A 109 3.28 -1.67 0.99
N LEU A 110 2.82 -2.84 0.54
CA LEU A 110 3.67 -3.99 0.29
C LEU A 110 4.67 -3.72 -0.84
N TYR A 111 4.24 -3.11 -1.95
CA TYR A 111 5.16 -2.65 -3.00
C TYR A 111 6.13 -1.59 -2.47
N SER A 112 5.68 -0.59 -1.70
CA SER A 112 6.58 0.44 -1.13
C SER A 112 7.66 -0.18 -0.25
N GLN A 113 7.38 -1.32 0.40
CA GLN A 113 8.32 -2.07 1.23
C GLN A 113 9.20 -3.07 0.45
N GLY A 114 8.95 -3.30 -0.85
CA GLY A 114 9.66 -4.28 -1.68
C GLY A 114 9.16 -5.72 -1.51
N LEU A 115 7.95 -5.91 -0.96
CA LEU A 115 7.30 -7.21 -0.75
C LEU A 115 6.38 -7.59 -1.92
N ASP A 116 6.89 -7.41 -3.15
CA ASP A 116 6.13 -7.50 -4.40
C ASP A 116 5.32 -8.78 -4.57
N PRO A 117 5.84 -10.00 -4.29
CA PRO A 117 5.04 -11.22 -4.44
C PRO A 117 3.78 -11.22 -3.57
N ARG A 118 3.88 -10.70 -2.34
CA ARG A 118 2.75 -10.58 -1.42
C ARG A 118 1.78 -9.48 -1.87
N ALA A 119 2.30 -8.40 -2.44
CA ALA A 119 1.47 -7.35 -3.03
C ALA A 119 0.62 -7.88 -4.20
N GLU A 120 1.21 -8.72 -5.06
CA GLU A 120 0.52 -9.34 -6.19
C GLU A 120 -0.62 -10.28 -5.74
N GLU A 121 -0.44 -11.03 -4.65
CA GLU A 121 -1.51 -11.88 -4.09
C GLU A 121 -2.71 -11.04 -3.64
N VAL A 122 -2.47 -9.98 -2.87
CA VAL A 122 -3.53 -9.07 -2.40
C VAL A 122 -4.18 -8.33 -3.56
N MET A 123 -3.41 -7.98 -4.59
CA MET A 123 -3.89 -7.29 -5.78
C MET A 123 -4.99 -8.07 -6.50
N LEU A 124 -5.01 -9.40 -6.44
CA LEU A 124 -6.06 -10.22 -7.07
C LEU A 124 -7.46 -9.88 -6.53
N GLU A 125 -7.56 -9.52 -5.25
CA GLU A 125 -8.82 -9.22 -4.57
C GLU A 125 -9.28 -7.75 -4.68
N VAL A 126 -8.49 -6.89 -5.31
CA VAL A 126 -8.86 -5.48 -5.51
C VAL A 126 -9.97 -5.37 -6.55
N GLU A 127 -11.00 -4.60 -6.24
CA GLU A 127 -12.18 -4.36 -7.08
C GLU A 127 -11.92 -3.20 -8.05
N ASP A 128 -11.44 -2.07 -7.54
CA ASP A 128 -11.18 -0.86 -8.35
C ASP A 128 -9.75 -0.88 -8.93
N LYS A 129 -9.60 -1.56 -10.07
CA LYS A 129 -8.31 -1.68 -10.77
C LYS A 129 -7.82 -0.36 -11.38
N ASP A 130 -8.71 0.54 -11.75
CA ASP A 130 -8.37 1.82 -12.38
C ASP A 130 -7.65 2.73 -11.38
N VAL A 131 -8.22 2.84 -10.17
CA VAL A 131 -7.59 3.61 -9.10
C VAL A 131 -6.32 2.93 -8.62
N LEU A 132 -6.31 1.60 -8.47
CA LEU A 132 -5.08 0.89 -8.11
C LEU A 132 -3.97 1.10 -9.16
N GLY A 133 -4.29 0.98 -10.44
CA GLY A 133 -3.33 1.18 -11.52
C GLY A 133 -2.73 2.59 -11.48
N SER A 134 -3.56 3.61 -11.26
CA SER A 134 -3.07 4.98 -11.06
C SER A 134 -2.12 5.12 -9.87
N GLN A 135 -2.38 4.42 -8.76
CA GLN A 135 -1.52 4.40 -7.57
C GLN A 135 -0.20 3.66 -7.84
N LEU A 136 -0.26 2.50 -8.49
CA LEU A 136 0.91 1.70 -8.84
C LEU A 136 1.80 2.37 -9.88
N LEU A 137 1.20 3.18 -10.78
CA LEU A 137 1.95 4.02 -11.71
C LEU A 137 2.84 5.01 -10.97
N VAL A 138 2.31 5.74 -9.99
CA VAL A 138 3.11 6.66 -9.16
C VAL A 138 4.24 5.91 -8.45
N LEU A 139 3.93 4.78 -7.80
CA LEU A 139 4.92 3.97 -7.09
C LEU A 139 6.03 3.47 -8.01
N THR A 140 5.67 3.04 -9.22
CA THR A 140 6.61 2.63 -10.27
C THR A 140 7.51 3.79 -10.68
N GLY A 141 6.94 4.97 -10.90
CA GLY A 141 7.68 6.20 -11.20
C GLY A 141 8.68 6.55 -10.09
N GLN A 142 8.29 6.41 -8.83
CA GLN A 142 9.16 6.64 -7.67
C GLN A 142 10.34 5.65 -7.65
N ARG A 143 10.10 4.36 -7.88
CA ARG A 143 11.15 3.33 -7.95
C ARG A 143 12.13 3.63 -9.08
N LEU A 144 11.62 3.98 -10.26
CA LEU A 144 12.43 4.30 -11.42
C LEU A 144 13.22 5.60 -11.23
N SER A 145 12.61 6.62 -10.63
CA SER A 145 13.27 7.88 -10.27
C SER A 145 14.42 7.64 -9.29
N TYR A 146 14.23 6.77 -8.30
CA TYR A 146 15.31 6.36 -7.41
C TYR A 146 16.46 5.69 -8.17
N CYS A 147 16.11 4.69 -8.99
CA CYS A 147 17.08 3.92 -9.79
C CYS A 147 17.93 4.81 -10.70
N LEU A 148 17.30 5.77 -11.40
CA LEU A 148 17.95 6.62 -12.39
C LEU A 148 18.69 7.83 -11.80
N LEU A 149 18.17 8.43 -10.72
CA LEU A 149 18.60 9.75 -10.25
C LEU A 149 19.25 9.73 -8.86
N HIS A 150 18.98 8.71 -8.03
CA HIS A 150 19.36 8.73 -6.61
C HIS A 150 20.21 7.52 -6.18
N SER A 151 20.28 6.46 -6.98
CA SER A 151 21.17 5.34 -6.70
C SER A 151 22.64 5.80 -6.74
N GLN A 152 23.42 5.37 -5.75
CA GLN A 152 24.86 5.69 -5.65
C GLN A 152 25.67 5.18 -6.85
N SER A 153 25.12 4.21 -7.59
CA SER A 153 25.64 3.77 -8.89
C SER A 153 24.87 4.46 -10.02
N GLN A 154 25.01 5.79 -10.16
CA GLN A 154 24.54 6.44 -11.37
C GLN A 154 25.40 5.96 -12.54
N THR A 155 24.93 4.91 -13.19
CA THR A 155 25.69 4.20 -14.23
C THR A 155 25.56 4.96 -15.55
N GLN A 156 26.58 4.85 -16.40
CA GLN A 156 26.52 5.40 -17.76
C GLN A 156 25.25 4.96 -18.53
N PRO A 157 24.81 3.68 -18.45
CA PRO A 157 23.50 3.23 -18.97
C PRO A 157 22.30 4.06 -18.48
N ALA A 158 22.20 4.34 -17.18
CA ALA A 158 21.08 5.12 -16.63
C ALA A 158 21.03 6.55 -17.21
N MET A 159 22.21 7.16 -17.43
CA MET A 159 22.32 8.49 -18.04
C MET A 159 21.96 8.48 -19.54
N GLU A 160 22.43 7.47 -20.27
CA GLU A 160 22.12 7.29 -21.70
C GLU A 160 20.62 7.06 -21.92
N LEU A 161 19.98 6.24 -21.07
CA LEU A 161 18.54 6.05 -21.09
C LEU A 161 17.81 7.36 -20.82
N LEU A 162 18.16 8.10 -19.76
CA LEU A 162 17.53 9.38 -19.43
C LEU A 162 17.57 10.38 -20.60
N ALA A 163 18.63 10.36 -21.41
CA ALA A 163 18.77 11.19 -22.59
C ALA A 163 17.89 10.74 -23.78
N ARG A 164 17.48 9.47 -23.80
CA ARG A 164 16.66 8.85 -24.85
C ARG A 164 15.16 8.82 -24.52
N LEU A 165 14.79 8.98 -23.24
CA LEU A 165 13.39 8.98 -22.83
C LEU A 165 12.62 10.13 -23.50
N PRO A 166 11.33 9.92 -23.84
CA PRO A 166 10.45 11.01 -24.25
C PRO A 166 10.47 12.15 -23.23
N PRO A 167 10.52 13.44 -23.65
CA PRO A 167 10.63 14.57 -22.72
C PRO A 167 9.53 14.59 -21.64
N THR A 168 8.32 14.18 -22.00
CA THR A 168 7.17 14.07 -21.09
C THR A 168 7.41 13.04 -19.98
N LEU A 169 7.92 11.85 -20.32
CA LEU A 169 8.26 10.81 -19.36
C LEU A 169 9.44 11.24 -18.48
N CYS A 170 10.48 11.83 -19.07
CA CYS A 170 11.65 12.32 -18.34
C CYS A 170 11.27 13.38 -17.29
N THR A 171 10.44 14.37 -17.66
CA THR A 171 9.93 15.37 -16.72
C THR A 171 9.07 14.74 -15.63
N TRP A 172 8.21 13.78 -16.00
CA TRP A 172 7.37 13.09 -15.02
C TRP A 172 8.18 12.27 -14.01
N ILE A 173 9.18 11.50 -14.46
CA ILE A 173 10.08 10.73 -13.56
C ILE A 173 10.84 11.67 -12.62
N LYS A 174 11.37 12.79 -13.12
CA LYS A 174 12.08 13.79 -12.31
C LYS A 174 11.19 14.45 -11.25
N ALA A 175 9.88 14.48 -11.47
CA ALA A 175 8.91 15.01 -10.53
C ALA A 175 8.46 13.99 -9.47
N MET A 176 8.83 12.71 -9.62
CA MET A 176 8.54 11.68 -8.60
C MET A 176 9.44 11.88 -7.39
N ASP A 177 8.87 11.68 -6.20
CA ASP A 177 9.60 11.72 -4.92
C ASP A 177 9.85 10.31 -4.38
N PRO A 178 11.08 9.78 -4.48
CA PRO A 178 11.42 8.46 -3.93
C PRO A 178 11.38 8.37 -2.41
N SER A 179 11.37 9.50 -1.68
CA SER A 179 11.36 9.49 -0.22
C SER A 179 10.05 8.96 0.39
N GLU A 180 8.99 8.90 -0.42
CA GLU A 180 7.72 8.26 -0.07
C GLU A 180 7.80 6.72 -0.07
N LEU A 181 8.84 6.14 -0.69
CA LEU A 181 9.09 4.70 -0.66
C LEU A 181 9.78 4.29 0.64
N ARG A 182 9.36 3.16 1.23
CA ARG A 182 10.04 2.58 2.39
C ARG A 182 11.30 1.82 2.02
N CYS A 183 11.24 1.09 0.91
CA CYS A 183 12.36 0.36 0.33
C CYS A 183 12.54 0.85 -1.12
N PRO A 184 13.24 1.99 -1.33
CA PRO A 184 13.47 2.51 -2.67
C PRO A 184 14.45 1.65 -3.47
N LEU A 185 15.34 0.92 -2.80
CA LEU A 185 16.32 0.03 -3.42
C LEU A 185 15.74 -1.39 -3.63
N VAL A 186 14.94 -1.54 -4.67
CA VAL A 186 14.46 -2.85 -5.15
C VAL A 186 15.21 -3.26 -6.43
N PRO A 187 15.40 -4.57 -6.70
CA PRO A 187 15.94 -5.03 -7.98
C PRO A 187 15.14 -4.51 -9.17
N LEU A 188 15.83 -4.13 -10.25
CA LEU A 188 15.16 -3.63 -11.45
C LEU A 188 14.16 -4.63 -12.04
N SER A 189 14.43 -5.94 -11.92
CA SER A 189 13.51 -7.01 -12.32
C SER A 189 12.17 -6.98 -11.59
N GLN A 190 12.13 -6.56 -10.32
CA GLN A 190 10.89 -6.35 -9.59
C GLN A 190 10.14 -5.13 -10.09
N THR A 191 10.86 -4.05 -10.43
CA THR A 191 10.24 -2.86 -11.04
C THR A 191 9.68 -3.20 -12.43
N SER A 192 10.40 -3.94 -13.26
CA SER A 192 9.94 -4.43 -14.56
C SER A 192 8.65 -5.25 -14.43
N ARG A 193 8.63 -6.20 -13.49
CA ARG A 193 7.44 -7.01 -13.20
C ARG A 193 6.25 -6.16 -12.75
N LEU A 194 6.47 -5.19 -11.86
CA LEU A 194 5.43 -4.26 -11.42
C LEU A 194 4.84 -3.46 -12.60
N VAL A 195 5.68 -2.95 -13.51
CA VAL A 195 5.19 -2.20 -14.69
C VAL A 195 4.38 -3.12 -15.62
N GLY A 196 4.84 -4.36 -15.81
CA GLY A 196 4.08 -5.37 -16.55
C GLY A 196 2.69 -5.60 -15.96
N ARG A 197 2.60 -5.79 -14.63
CA ARG A 197 1.31 -5.92 -13.93
C ARG A 197 0.45 -4.67 -14.05
N LEU A 198 1.05 -3.49 -13.97
CA LEU A 198 0.35 -2.22 -14.14
C LEU A 198 -0.32 -2.14 -15.53
N VAL A 199 0.40 -2.49 -16.58
CA VAL A 199 -0.14 -2.50 -17.96
C VAL A 199 -1.25 -3.54 -18.12
N GLU A 200 -1.15 -4.68 -17.43
CA GLU A 200 -2.21 -5.72 -17.45
C GLU A 200 -3.52 -5.26 -16.77
N ILE A 201 -3.44 -4.49 -15.68
CA ILE A 201 -4.63 -4.09 -14.91
C ILE A 201 -5.26 -2.78 -15.39
N LEU A 202 -4.50 -1.91 -16.06
CA LEU A 202 -4.96 -0.59 -16.47
C LEU A 202 -5.67 -0.68 -17.83
N PRO A 203 -6.92 -0.20 -17.97
CA PRO A 203 -7.63 -0.25 -19.25
C PRO A 203 -6.89 0.53 -20.35
N GLU A 204 -6.91 0.04 -21.59
CA GLU A 204 -6.24 0.69 -22.73
C GLU A 204 -6.76 2.11 -23.01
N ASN A 205 -8.03 2.37 -22.70
CA ASN A 205 -8.67 3.68 -22.84
C ASN A 205 -8.41 4.61 -21.63
N HIS A 206 -7.71 4.14 -20.61
CA HIS A 206 -7.38 4.95 -19.44
C HIS A 206 -6.39 6.06 -19.81
N ALA A 207 -6.58 7.26 -19.26
CA ALA A 207 -5.79 8.44 -19.60
C ALA A 207 -4.28 8.28 -19.33
N GLN A 208 -3.90 7.36 -18.44
CA GLN A 208 -2.53 7.08 -18.06
C GLN A 208 -1.92 5.86 -18.75
N TYR A 209 -2.67 5.14 -19.59
CA TYR A 209 -2.23 3.89 -20.21
C TYR A 209 -0.96 4.07 -21.05
N ILE A 210 -0.92 5.12 -21.88
CA ILE A 210 0.26 5.45 -22.70
C ILE A 210 1.49 5.72 -21.83
N LEU A 211 1.32 6.36 -20.67
CA LEU A 211 2.44 6.60 -19.75
C LEU A 211 2.97 5.31 -19.14
N ALA A 212 2.08 4.35 -18.82
CA ALA A 212 2.46 3.02 -18.36
C ALA A 212 3.24 2.24 -19.43
N LEU A 213 2.84 2.32 -20.70
CA LEU A 213 3.58 1.71 -21.82
C LEU A 213 4.97 2.30 -21.97
N HIS A 214 5.11 3.63 -21.96
CA HIS A 214 6.43 4.27 -22.05
C HIS A 214 7.33 3.91 -20.86
N LEU A 215 6.76 3.71 -19.66
CA LEU A 215 7.51 3.23 -18.51
C LEU A 215 7.99 1.79 -18.69
N LEU A 216 7.17 0.93 -19.28
CA LEU A 216 7.54 -0.46 -19.55
C LEU A 216 8.74 -0.51 -20.49
N GLU A 217 8.67 0.23 -21.61
CA GLU A 217 9.77 0.36 -22.57
C GLU A 217 11.05 0.89 -21.90
N ALA A 218 10.93 1.91 -21.04
CA ALA A 218 12.06 2.49 -20.32
C ALA A 218 12.74 1.47 -19.38
N VAL A 219 11.95 0.69 -18.64
CA VAL A 219 12.47 -0.30 -17.70
C VAL A 219 13.06 -1.52 -18.41
N GLU A 220 12.47 -1.94 -19.52
CA GLU A 220 13.01 -3.01 -20.37
C GLU A 220 14.36 -2.63 -20.98
N ALA A 221 14.49 -1.40 -21.49
CA ALA A 221 15.75 -0.89 -22.01
C ALA A 221 16.86 -0.88 -20.93
N LEU A 222 16.55 -0.45 -19.70
CA LEU A 222 17.51 -0.54 -18.59
C LEU A 222 17.89 -1.97 -18.23
N SER A 223 16.96 -2.91 -18.36
CA SER A 223 17.18 -4.31 -18.01
C SER A 223 18.01 -5.04 -19.07
N ALA A 224 18.02 -4.55 -20.31
CA ALA A 224 18.85 -5.10 -21.39
C ALA A 224 20.31 -4.61 -21.35
N GLU A 225 20.58 -3.52 -20.64
CA GLU A 225 21.90 -2.88 -20.56
C GLU A 225 22.71 -3.25 -19.29
N GLY A 226 22.13 -4.03 -18.37
CA GLY A 226 22.74 -4.47 -17.11
C GLY A 226 22.98 -5.97 -17.03
#